data_AF-A0A352WQW1-F1
#
_entry.id   AF-A0A352WQW1-F1
#
_cell.length_a   1.000
_cell.length_b   1.000
_cell.length_c   1.000
_cell.angle_alpha   90.00
_cell.angle_beta   90.00
_cell.angle_gamma   90.00
#
_symmetry.space_group_name_H-M   'P 1'
#
loop_
_entity.id
_entity.type
_entity.pdbx_description
1 polymer ?
#
loop_
_entity_poly.entity_id
_entity_poly.type
_entity_poly.pdbx_seq_one_letter_code
_entity_poly.pdbx_strand_id
1 'polypeptide(L)'
;LTNDVVLVSLYVDERKDLPESERREESYGGKTFKIKTVGNKWSYMQASQFNTNSQPFYVMLDHDGTPLGEGVGYDPDASKFVEFLESGLAAFRR
;
A
#
# COMPACT_ATOMS: atom_id res chain seq x y z
N LEU A 1 5.53 3.61 20.04
CA LEU A 1 5.28 3.69 18.59
C LEU A 1 6.49 3.23 17.77
N THR A 2 7.69 3.81 17.91
CA THR A 2 8.83 3.49 17.02
C THR A 2 9.26 2.02 17.00
N ASN A 3 8.96 1.25 18.07
CA ASN A 3 9.24 -0.19 18.14
C ASN A 3 8.01 -1.08 17.91
N ASP A 4 6.83 -0.48 17.70
CA ASP A 4 5.56 -1.18 17.61
C ASP A 4 5.05 -1.32 16.16
N VAL A 5 5.57 -0.48 15.25
CA VAL A 5 5.17 -0.47 13.83
C VAL A 5 6.39 -0.41 12.93
N VAL A 6 6.32 -1.10 11.78
CA VAL A 6 7.33 -1.02 10.71
C VAL A 6 6.71 -0.28 9.54
N LEU A 7 7.33 0.82 9.12
CA LEU A 7 6.90 1.56 7.93
C LEU A 7 7.55 0.96 6.68
N VAL A 8 6.73 0.44 5.77
CA VAL A 8 7.17 -0.05 4.46
C VAL A 8 6.70 0.92 3.38
N SER A 9 7.63 1.48 2.62
CA SER A 9 7.33 2.40 1.52
C SER A 9 7.39 1.68 0.17
N LEU A 10 6.29 1.73 -0.58
CA LEU A 10 6.19 1.19 -1.93
C LEU A 10 6.19 2.33 -2.95
N TYR A 11 7.19 2.33 -3.83
CA TYR A 11 7.31 3.33 -4.90
C TYR A 11 6.58 2.84 -6.15
N VAL A 12 5.52 3.54 -6.54
CA VAL A 12 4.65 3.13 -7.65
C VAL A 12 5.11 3.68 -9.01
N ASP A 13 6.06 4.59 -9.01
CA ASP A 13 6.68 5.22 -10.19
C ASP A 13 8.12 4.72 -10.45
N GLU A 14 8.61 3.78 -9.65
CA GLU A 14 9.93 3.17 -9.80
C GLU A 14 10.08 2.49 -11.18
N ARG A 15 11.14 2.87 -11.91
CA ARG A 15 11.39 2.45 -13.28
C ARG A 15 12.32 1.24 -13.39
N LYS A 16 12.80 0.71 -12.28
CA LYS A 16 13.55 -0.55 -12.26
C LYS A 16 12.74 -1.68 -12.89
N ASP A 17 13.29 -2.30 -13.93
CA ASP A 17 12.67 -3.43 -14.62
C ASP A 17 12.58 -4.66 -13.71
N LEU A 18 11.48 -5.40 -13.85
CA LEU A 18 11.33 -6.73 -13.26
C LEU A 18 12.02 -7.79 -14.15
N PRO A 19 12.44 -8.92 -13.56
CA PRO A 19 12.83 -10.11 -14.31
C PRO A 19 11.71 -10.52 -15.28
N GLU A 20 12.07 -11.05 -16.44
CA GLU A 20 11.08 -11.43 -17.46
C GLU A 20 10.04 -12.42 -16.96
N SER A 21 10.43 -13.33 -16.05
CA SER A 21 9.54 -14.29 -15.40
C SER A 21 8.46 -13.66 -14.51
N GLU A 22 8.64 -12.41 -14.07
CA GLU A 22 7.66 -11.69 -13.25
C GLU A 22 6.79 -10.72 -14.06
N ARG A 23 7.14 -10.46 -15.32
CA ARG A 23 6.41 -9.54 -16.18
C ARG A 23 5.10 -10.16 -16.63
N ARG A 24 4.01 -9.40 -16.52
CA ARG A 24 2.67 -9.87 -16.92
C ARG A 24 1.74 -8.70 -17.22
N GLU A 25 0.61 -9.00 -17.82
CA GLU A 25 -0.50 -8.05 -17.97
C GLU A 25 -1.67 -8.50 -17.10
N GLU A 26 -2.21 -7.56 -16.34
CA GLU A 26 -3.35 -7.78 -15.45
C GLU A 26 -4.47 -6.81 -15.81
N SER A 27 -5.71 -7.14 -15.48
CA SER A 27 -6.85 -6.22 -15.68
C SER A 27 -7.60 -6.01 -14.38
N TYR A 28 -7.82 -4.75 -14.01
CA TYR A 28 -8.56 -4.37 -12.82
C TYR A 28 -9.35 -3.07 -13.06
N GLY A 29 -10.61 -3.02 -12.61
CA GLY A 29 -11.44 -1.82 -12.74
C GLY A 29 -11.61 -1.33 -14.20
N GLY A 30 -11.61 -2.24 -15.17
CA GLY A 30 -11.69 -1.91 -16.59
C GLY A 30 -10.40 -1.34 -17.21
N LYS A 31 -9.28 -1.32 -16.45
CA LYS A 31 -7.96 -0.88 -16.94
C LYS A 31 -7.01 -2.06 -17.03
N THR A 32 -6.21 -2.09 -18.09
CA THR A 32 -5.12 -3.05 -18.25
C THR A 32 -3.82 -2.47 -17.68
N PHE A 33 -3.18 -3.22 -16.78
CA PHE A 33 -1.92 -2.92 -16.15
C PHE A 33 -0.82 -3.77 -16.78
N LYS A 34 0.17 -3.11 -17.40
CA LYS A 34 1.36 -3.78 -17.91
C LYS A 34 2.43 -3.78 -16.83
N ILE A 35 2.58 -4.89 -16.12
CA ILE A 35 3.51 -5.03 -15.01
C ILE A 35 4.90 -5.35 -15.58
N LYS A 36 5.69 -4.30 -15.82
CA LYS A 36 7.05 -4.41 -16.36
C LYS A 36 8.11 -3.93 -15.39
N THR A 37 7.80 -2.90 -14.62
CA THR A 37 8.69 -2.32 -13.60
C THR A 37 8.20 -2.58 -12.19
N VAL A 38 9.08 -2.38 -11.21
CA VAL A 38 8.74 -2.41 -9.78
C VAL A 38 7.59 -1.43 -9.48
N GLY A 39 7.62 -0.22 -10.05
CA GLY A 39 6.53 0.73 -9.90
C GLY A 39 5.19 0.24 -10.44
N ASN A 40 5.18 -0.42 -11.61
CA ASN A 40 3.95 -1.00 -12.14
C ASN A 40 3.39 -2.11 -11.24
N LYS A 41 4.26 -2.92 -10.64
CA LYS A 41 3.86 -3.98 -9.69
C LYS A 41 3.13 -3.40 -8.50
N TRP A 42 3.67 -2.35 -7.88
CA TRP A 42 3.07 -1.72 -6.72
C TRP A 42 1.84 -0.86 -7.07
N SER A 43 1.85 -0.18 -8.22
CA SER A 43 0.66 0.50 -8.76
C SER A 43 -0.52 -0.47 -8.91
N TYR A 44 -0.28 -1.63 -9.50
CA TYR A 44 -1.30 -2.65 -9.68
C TYR A 44 -1.77 -3.23 -8.34
N MET A 45 -0.84 -3.52 -7.42
CA MET A 45 -1.20 -4.02 -6.09
C MET A 45 -2.09 -3.03 -5.34
N GLN A 46 -1.72 -1.75 -5.34
CA GLN A 46 -2.50 -0.71 -4.69
C GLN A 46 -3.91 -0.59 -5.29
N ALA A 47 -4.00 -0.58 -6.63
CA ALA A 47 -5.27 -0.56 -7.34
C ALA A 47 -6.13 -1.79 -6.99
N SER A 48 -5.57 -2.99 -7.12
CA SER A 48 -6.32 -4.24 -7.00
C SER A 48 -6.75 -4.57 -5.57
N GLN A 49 -5.94 -4.22 -4.57
CA GLN A 49 -6.23 -4.52 -3.17
C GLN A 49 -6.99 -3.42 -2.45
N PHE A 50 -6.71 -2.14 -2.76
CA PHE A 50 -7.26 -1.00 -2.02
C PHE A 50 -8.19 -0.11 -2.85
N ASN A 51 -8.44 -0.49 -4.12
CA ASN A 51 -9.30 0.24 -5.05
C ASN A 51 -8.96 1.74 -5.15
N THR A 52 -7.67 2.08 -5.05
CA THR A 52 -7.18 3.45 -5.08
C THR A 52 -5.84 3.53 -5.79
N ASN A 53 -5.60 4.65 -6.46
CA ASN A 53 -4.31 4.99 -7.07
C ASN A 53 -3.76 6.32 -6.53
N SER A 54 -4.46 6.93 -5.58
CA SER A 54 -4.08 8.19 -4.96
C SER A 54 -2.85 8.00 -4.10
N GLN A 55 -1.95 8.98 -4.12
CA GLN A 55 -0.72 8.96 -3.34
C GLN A 55 -0.53 10.31 -2.63
N PRO A 56 0.09 10.32 -1.44
CA PRO A 56 0.43 9.16 -0.63
C PRO A 56 -0.81 8.51 -0.01
N PHE A 57 -0.72 7.20 0.27
CA PHE A 57 -1.78 6.40 0.87
C PHE A 57 -1.16 5.39 1.83
N TYR A 58 -1.70 5.32 3.05
CA TYR A 58 -1.19 4.51 4.15
C TYR A 58 -2.23 3.48 4.57
N VAL A 59 -1.80 2.25 4.79
CA VAL A 59 -2.64 1.15 5.26
C VAL A 59 -1.92 0.41 6.38
N MET A 60 -2.62 0.11 7.46
CA MET A 60 -2.12 -0.75 8.54
C MET A 60 -2.44 -2.21 8.20
N LEU A 61 -1.43 -3.07 8.22
CA LEU A 61 -1.54 -4.49 7.93
C LEU A 61 -1.07 -5.31 9.14
N ASP A 62 -1.66 -6.49 9.33
CA ASP A 62 -1.16 -7.50 10.27
C ASP A 62 0.01 -8.30 9.68
N HIS A 63 0.47 -9.32 10.42
CA HIS A 63 1.58 -10.18 10.00
C HIS A 63 1.27 -11.04 8.76
N ASP A 64 -0.02 -11.25 8.47
CA ASP A 64 -0.49 -12.02 7.31
C ASP A 64 -0.81 -11.12 6.10
N GLY A 65 -0.60 -9.79 6.24
CA GLY A 65 -0.89 -8.80 5.21
C GLY A 65 -2.36 -8.43 5.10
N THR A 66 -3.17 -8.75 6.11
CA THR A 66 -4.59 -8.39 6.15
C THR A 66 -4.77 -6.95 6.65
N PRO A 67 -5.60 -6.12 6.00
CA PRO A 67 -5.87 -4.77 6.46
C PRO A 67 -6.55 -4.74 7.83
N LEU A 68 -6.00 -3.93 8.73
CA LEU A 68 -6.52 -3.71 10.09
C LEU A 68 -7.59 -2.61 10.16
N GLY A 69 -7.96 -2.04 9.02
CA GLY A 69 -8.92 -0.95 8.89
C GLY A 69 -8.86 -0.30 7.51
N GLU A 70 -9.57 0.82 7.36
CA GLU A 70 -9.49 1.63 6.14
C GLU A 70 -8.14 2.35 6.04
N GLY A 71 -7.63 2.50 4.82
CA GLY A 71 -6.42 3.28 4.58
C GLY A 71 -6.69 4.78 4.61
N VAL A 72 -5.65 5.56 4.89
CA VAL A 72 -5.71 7.02 4.97
C VAL A 72 -4.83 7.67 3.90
N GLY A 73 -5.30 8.78 3.35
CA GLY A 73 -4.51 9.61 2.43
C GLY A 73 -3.54 10.54 3.17
N TYR A 74 -2.90 11.44 2.42
CA TYR A 74 -2.12 12.54 3.01
C TYR A 74 -2.97 13.45 3.89
N ASP A 75 -2.48 13.74 5.10
CA ASP A 75 -2.95 14.85 5.92
C ASP A 75 -1.72 15.54 6.56
N PRO A 76 -1.60 16.88 6.50
CA PRO A 76 -0.48 17.59 7.12
C PRO A 76 -0.53 17.59 8.66
N ASP A 77 -1.65 17.23 9.29
CA ASP A 77 -1.76 17.13 10.75
C ASP A 77 -1.16 15.81 11.26
N ALA A 78 0.02 15.90 11.87
CA ALA A 78 0.70 14.76 12.46
C ALA A 78 -0.13 14.03 13.52
N SER A 79 -1.04 14.72 14.23
CA SER A 79 -1.87 14.13 15.28
C SER A 79 -2.81 13.08 14.70
N LYS A 80 -3.40 13.34 13.54
CA LYS A 80 -4.26 12.38 12.84
C LYS A 80 -3.51 11.14 12.39
N PHE A 81 -2.25 11.31 11.99
CA PHE A 81 -1.42 10.15 11.63
C PHE A 81 -1.10 9.30 12.86
N VAL A 82 -0.86 9.91 14.02
CA VAL A 82 -0.69 9.19 15.30
C VAL A 82 -1.96 8.43 15.66
N GLU A 83 -3.14 9.07 15.58
CA GLU A 83 -4.42 8.41 15.84
C GLU A 83 -4.67 7.21 14.93
N PHE A 84 -4.32 7.33 13.64
CA PHE A 84 -4.37 6.23 12.68
C PHE A 84 -3.50 5.03 13.12
N LEU A 85 -2.26 5.29 13.55
CA LEU A 85 -1.35 4.24 14.03
C LEU A 85 -1.88 3.58 15.31
N GLU A 86 -2.38 4.38 16.26
CA GLU A 86 -2.93 3.86 17.53
C GLU A 86 -4.17 3.01 17.31
N SER A 87 -5.07 3.44 16.41
CA SER A 87 -6.25 2.67 16.01
C SER A 87 -5.86 1.33 15.38
N GLY A 88 -4.91 1.32 14.45
CA GLY A 88 -4.40 0.10 13.83
C GLY A 88 -3.75 -0.86 14.83
N LEU A 89 -2.95 -0.34 15.76
CA LEU A 89 -2.35 -1.15 16.84
C LEU A 89 -3.41 -1.73 17.79
N ALA A 90 -4.46 -0.97 18.10
CA ALA A 90 -5.56 -1.46 18.91
C ALA A 90 -6.33 -2.58 18.19
N ALA A 91 -6.53 -2.47 16.88
CA ALA A 91 -7.13 -3.52 16.06
C ALA A 91 -6.24 -4.78 15.99
N PHE A 92 -4.92 -4.61 15.84
CA PHE A 92 -3.96 -5.71 15.79
C PHE A 92 -3.88 -6.53 17.08
N ARG A 93 -4.12 -5.90 18.24
CA ARG A 93 -4.02 -6.54 19.56
C ARG A 93 -5.30 -7.24 20.03
N ARG A 94 -6.38 -7.16 19.24
CA ARG A 94 -7.65 -7.85 19.54
C ARG A 94 -7.58 -9.31 19.12
#